data_AF-A0AAV0XXW2-F1
#
_entry.id   AF-A0AAV0XXW2-F1
#
_cell.length_a   1.000
_cell.length_b   1.000
_cell.length_c   1.000
_cell.angle_alpha   90.00
_cell.angle_beta   90.00
_cell.angle_gamma   90.00
#
_symmetry.space_group_name_H-M   'P 1'
#
loop_
_entity.id
_entity.type
_entity.pdbx_description
1 polymer ?
#
loop_
_entity_poly.entity_id
_entity_poly.type
_entity_poly.pdbx_seq_one_letter_code
_entity_poly.pdbx_strand_id
1 'polypeptide(L)'
;MNKLQFEFMVKPSSDGKSNLMTVTSITTEAKETYAIPEELQQISFHKEVSTTTIYNMVKSSLKKRHQFRKVWIPLTEELKKVYMDDYDNMLFAGQCLEEITSKHANTVIQEEKDNLNALNLNTLKLLETLVGNAQIPKDQNLKNISEKFVLEKFTSKNLNAKHWINNFEKECIRFDVNEDYKKIEILRLFMDKSCTDWYSSMIIKLTGDSEWKIWKNKFCETFSSKGWNPVTYALLYKYRDGSLLDYAIKKEKLLLDMRTTIDSGTLIDLIAAGLPEFILNRIDREVLKDTVDLFSEISNFEHMVIKKKSFFEKKKILSMNYKEKNEEKKPCKHCEKLNKGTRYHPESVCWFNTRENDREKKNYIKHVNNSVVEAELNDTDQKN
;
A
#
# COMPACT_ATOMS: atom_id res chain seq x y z
N MET A 1 41.23 20.61 11.14
CA MET A 1 40.57 19.28 11.17
C MET A 1 41.42 18.28 10.41
N ASN A 2 41.50 17.02 10.85
CA ASN A 2 42.38 16.00 10.27
C ASN A 2 41.63 14.90 9.49
N LYS A 3 40.32 14.75 9.73
CA LYS A 3 39.43 13.80 9.05
C LYS A 3 38.01 14.32 9.01
N LEU A 4 37.24 13.84 8.03
CA LEU A 4 35.81 14.09 7.90
C LEU A 4 35.06 12.75 7.90
N GLN A 5 33.87 12.72 8.48
CA GLN A 5 33.01 11.54 8.44
C GLN A 5 31.99 11.68 7.31
N PHE A 6 32.06 10.78 6.34
CA PHE A 6 31.12 10.75 5.22
C PHE A 6 30.03 9.72 5.47
N GLU A 7 28.78 10.09 5.24
CA GLU A 7 27.64 9.17 5.19
C GLU A 7 27.38 8.73 3.75
N PHE A 8 27.50 7.42 3.50
CA PHE A 8 27.17 6.81 2.23
C PHE A 8 25.83 6.10 2.31
N MET A 9 24.97 6.25 1.30
CA MET A 9 23.66 5.61 1.22
C MET A 9 23.38 5.05 -0.17
N VAL A 10 22.71 3.91 -0.24
CA VAL A 10 22.23 3.32 -1.52
C VAL A 10 20.79 3.79 -1.80
N LYS A 11 20.61 4.70 -2.74
CA LYS A 11 19.30 5.23 -3.18
C LYS A 11 18.82 4.54 -4.47
N PRO A 12 17.50 4.45 -4.74
CA PRO A 12 17.00 4.05 -6.05
C PRO A 12 17.33 5.12 -7.10
N SER A 13 17.63 4.69 -8.32
CA SER A 13 17.73 5.57 -9.49
C SER A 13 16.34 6.09 -9.91
N SER A 14 16.31 7.11 -10.76
CA SER A 14 15.09 7.69 -11.34
C SER A 14 14.24 6.67 -12.12
N ASP A 15 14.86 5.59 -12.60
CA ASP A 15 14.19 4.46 -13.27
C ASP A 15 13.50 3.46 -12.31
N GLY A 16 13.73 3.58 -10.99
CA GLY A 16 13.24 2.67 -9.95
C GLY A 16 13.82 1.25 -9.97
N LYS A 17 14.66 0.93 -10.97
CA LYS A 17 15.21 -0.40 -11.24
C LYS A 17 16.66 -0.52 -10.77
N SER A 18 17.46 0.52 -10.98
CA SER A 18 18.87 0.54 -10.60
C SER A 18 19.11 1.18 -9.23
N ASN A 19 20.26 0.88 -8.61
CA ASN A 19 20.68 1.42 -7.32
C ASN A 19 21.87 2.36 -7.55
N LEU A 20 21.85 3.52 -6.90
CA LEU A 20 22.91 4.52 -6.95
C LEU A 20 23.57 4.65 -5.57
N MET A 21 24.90 4.72 -5.57
CA MET A 21 25.65 5.06 -4.37
C MET A 21 25.70 6.58 -4.24
N THR A 22 25.39 7.09 -3.05
CA THR A 22 25.28 8.51 -2.76
C THR A 22 26.03 8.88 -1.49
N VAL A 23 26.54 10.11 -1.41
CA VAL A 23 27.06 10.72 -0.19
C VAL A 23 26.00 11.72 0.29
N THR A 24 25.42 11.49 1.45
CA THR A 24 24.25 12.26 1.93
C THR A 24 24.62 13.37 2.89
N SER A 25 25.65 13.16 3.71
CA SER A 25 26.13 14.16 4.66
C SER A 25 27.61 13.99 5.00
N ILE A 26 28.19 15.06 5.53
CA ILE A 26 29.57 15.13 6.01
C ILE A 26 29.55 15.62 7.45
N THR A 27 30.25 14.95 8.36
CA THR A 27 30.34 15.35 9.77
C THR A 27 31.78 15.69 10.14
N THR A 28 31.97 16.85 10.77
CA THR A 28 33.27 17.32 11.23
C THR A 28 33.69 16.63 12.53
N GLU A 29 34.96 16.77 12.92
CA GLU A 29 35.44 16.27 14.22
C GLU A 29 34.74 16.95 15.41
N ALA A 30 34.22 18.17 15.21
CA ALA A 30 33.41 18.90 16.18
C ALA A 30 31.97 18.36 16.31
N LYS A 31 31.62 17.31 15.53
CA LYS A 31 30.29 16.69 15.44
C LYS A 31 29.21 17.58 14.81
N GLU A 32 29.62 18.58 14.04
CA GLU A 32 28.72 19.35 13.19
C GLU A 32 28.50 18.55 11.91
N THR A 33 27.26 18.24 11.59
CA THR A 33 26.91 17.49 10.38
C THR A 33 26.40 18.47 9.33
N TYR A 34 26.81 18.31 8.09
CA TYR A 34 26.45 19.16 6.97
C TYR A 34 25.79 18.31 5.88
N ALA A 35 24.66 18.76 5.33
CA ALA A 35 23.92 18.06 4.29
C ALA A 35 24.51 18.33 2.91
N ILE A 36 24.62 17.29 2.06
CA ILE A 36 24.94 17.45 0.65
C ILE A 36 23.64 17.63 -0.15
N PRO A 37 23.49 18.67 -0.98
CA PRO A 37 22.29 18.90 -1.81
C PRO A 37 21.94 17.69 -2.67
N GLU A 38 20.65 17.36 -2.80
CA GLU A 38 20.19 16.11 -3.40
C GLU A 38 20.69 15.89 -4.84
N GLU A 39 20.81 16.98 -5.60
CA GLU A 39 21.30 16.99 -6.99
C GLU A 39 22.79 16.62 -7.07
N LEU A 40 23.53 16.80 -5.98
CA LEU A 40 24.97 16.62 -5.88
C LEU A 40 25.39 15.37 -5.12
N GLN A 41 24.45 14.60 -4.57
CA GLN A 41 24.78 13.44 -3.71
C GLN A 41 25.38 12.25 -4.45
N GLN A 42 25.20 12.13 -5.78
CA GLN A 42 25.69 10.94 -6.49
C GLN A 42 27.21 10.82 -6.39
N ILE A 43 27.70 9.60 -6.15
CA ILE A 43 29.14 9.34 -5.98
C ILE A 43 30.00 9.77 -7.18
N SER A 44 29.40 9.88 -8.38
CA SER A 44 30.03 10.41 -9.58
C SER A 44 30.52 11.85 -9.43
N PHE A 45 29.89 12.65 -8.56
CA PHE A 45 30.31 14.01 -8.24
C PHE A 45 31.44 14.05 -7.20
N HIS A 46 31.60 13.00 -6.39
CA HIS A 46 32.57 12.92 -5.29
C HIS A 46 33.81 12.11 -5.68
N LYS A 47 34.52 12.55 -6.73
CA LYS A 47 35.62 11.79 -7.35
C LYS A 47 36.75 11.47 -6.36
N GLU A 48 37.14 12.46 -5.58
CA GLU A 48 38.24 12.41 -4.60
C GLU A 48 37.91 11.46 -3.44
N VAL A 49 36.63 11.31 -3.09
CA VAL A 49 36.17 10.33 -2.10
C VAL A 49 36.16 8.93 -2.71
N SER A 50 35.75 8.81 -3.98
CA SER A 50 35.64 7.54 -4.68
C SER A 50 36.98 6.84 -4.95
N THR A 51 38.10 7.57 -4.92
CA THR A 51 39.46 7.02 -5.07
C THR A 51 40.01 6.45 -3.75
N THR A 52 39.37 6.72 -2.61
CA THR A 52 39.86 6.27 -1.30
C THR A 52 39.68 4.76 -1.11
N THR A 53 40.62 4.13 -0.40
CA THR A 53 40.51 2.72 -0.01
C THR A 53 39.29 2.45 0.87
N ILE A 54 38.92 3.43 1.71
CA ILE A 54 37.77 3.40 2.60
C ILE A 54 36.47 3.33 1.81
N TYR A 55 36.33 4.11 0.72
CA TYR A 55 35.17 4.02 -0.16
C TYR A 55 35.01 2.62 -0.75
N ASN A 56 36.09 1.97 -1.20
CA ASN A 56 36.01 0.60 -1.73
C ASN A 56 35.51 -0.41 -0.69
N MET A 57 35.92 -0.26 0.57
CA MET A 57 35.38 -1.05 1.69
C MET A 57 33.88 -0.78 1.88
N VAL A 58 33.46 0.49 1.90
CA VAL A 58 32.03 0.86 2.03
C VAL A 58 31.20 0.28 0.89
N LYS A 59 31.67 0.44 -0.36
CA LYS A 59 31.01 -0.06 -1.57
C LYS A 59 30.79 -1.58 -1.53
N SER A 60 31.76 -2.34 -1.02
CA SER A 60 31.61 -3.81 -0.88
C SER A 60 30.64 -4.21 0.25
N SER A 61 30.47 -3.35 1.26
CA SER A 61 29.64 -3.61 2.45
C SER A 61 28.16 -3.25 2.27
N LEU A 62 27.85 -2.25 1.46
CA LEU A 62 26.49 -1.75 1.20
C LEU A 62 25.85 -2.53 0.04
N LYS A 63 24.97 -3.49 0.36
CA LYS A 63 24.41 -4.44 -0.63
C LYS A 63 22.91 -4.27 -0.91
N LYS A 64 22.15 -3.65 0.00
CA LYS A 64 20.70 -3.48 -0.14
C LYS A 64 20.31 -2.00 -0.26
N ARG A 65 19.15 -1.74 -0.89
CA ARG A 65 18.55 -0.39 -0.98
C ARG A 65 18.33 0.19 0.42
N HIS A 66 18.52 1.50 0.55
CA HIS A 66 18.39 2.29 1.79
C HIS A 66 19.35 1.91 2.92
N GLN A 67 20.33 1.04 2.66
CA GLN A 67 21.43 0.85 3.62
C GLN A 67 22.36 2.07 3.58
N PHE A 68 22.81 2.49 4.75
CA PHE A 68 23.77 3.57 4.91
C PHE A 68 24.92 3.19 5.85
N ARG A 69 26.06 3.88 5.71
CA ARG A 69 27.24 3.75 6.57
C ARG A 69 27.92 5.10 6.72
N LYS A 70 28.30 5.43 7.95
CA LYS A 70 29.16 6.57 8.28
C LYS A 70 30.59 6.09 8.47
N VAL A 71 31.55 6.67 7.76
CA VAL A 71 32.97 6.33 7.87
C VAL A 71 33.83 7.58 7.92
N TRP A 72 34.86 7.54 8.75
CA TRP A 72 35.86 8.60 8.83
C TRP A 72 36.88 8.43 7.71
N ILE A 73 37.08 9.45 6.90
CA ILE A 73 38.09 9.52 5.84
C ILE A 73 39.12 10.60 6.23
N PRO A 74 40.43 10.27 6.24
CA PRO A 74 41.48 11.27 6.47
C PRO A 74 41.41 12.39 5.43
N LEU A 75 41.59 13.62 5.89
CA LEU A 75 41.51 14.80 5.03
C LEU A 75 42.85 14.96 4.29
N THR A 76 42.90 14.54 3.03
CA THR A 76 44.02 14.82 2.13
C THR A 76 43.94 16.25 1.60
N GLU A 77 45.05 16.81 1.10
CA GLU A 77 45.07 18.15 0.49
C GLU A 77 44.06 18.29 -0.66
N GLU A 78 43.81 17.21 -1.42
CA GLU A 78 42.82 17.16 -2.49
C GLU A 78 41.38 17.23 -1.94
N LEU A 79 41.08 16.44 -0.90
CA LEU A 79 39.76 16.46 -0.25
C LEU A 79 39.51 17.79 0.44
N LYS A 80 40.53 18.39 1.06
CA LYS A 80 40.40 19.69 1.72
C LYS A 80 39.94 20.76 0.74
N LYS A 81 40.57 20.85 -0.43
CA LYS A 81 40.20 21.83 -1.48
C LYS A 81 38.77 21.66 -2.02
N VAL A 82 38.24 20.44 -1.97
CA VAL A 82 36.90 20.14 -2.51
C VAL A 82 35.80 20.38 -1.46
N TYR A 83 36.08 20.07 -0.19
CA TYR A 83 35.07 20.05 0.86
C TYR A 83 35.17 21.18 1.87
N MET A 84 36.26 21.95 1.86
CA MET A 84 36.52 23.03 2.82
C MET A 84 37.13 24.25 2.12
N ASP A 85 36.85 25.44 2.63
CA ASP A 85 37.60 26.65 2.24
C ASP A 85 38.80 26.89 3.18
N ASP A 86 39.52 27.98 2.94
CA ASP A 86 40.65 28.42 3.76
C ASP A 86 40.22 28.91 5.15
N TYR A 87 38.91 29.05 5.41
CA TYR A 87 38.31 29.52 6.67
C TYR A 87 37.59 28.40 7.44
N ASP A 88 37.84 27.13 7.07
CA ASP A 88 37.22 25.93 7.65
C ASP A 88 35.69 25.80 7.46
N ASN A 89 35.08 26.54 6.53
CA ASN A 89 33.68 26.35 6.17
C ASN A 89 33.51 25.13 5.26
N MET A 90 32.44 24.36 5.49
CA MET A 90 32.10 23.21 4.66
C MET A 90 31.45 23.65 3.35
N LEU A 91 32.02 23.22 2.22
CA LEU A 91 31.51 23.54 0.88
C LEU A 91 31.55 22.32 -0.03
N PHE A 92 30.75 22.32 -1.08
CA PHE A 92 30.85 21.35 -2.16
C PHE A 92 30.31 21.95 -3.46
N ALA A 93 30.98 21.69 -4.59
CA ALA A 93 30.59 22.21 -5.91
C ALA A 93 30.32 23.75 -5.94
N GLY A 94 31.07 24.52 -5.15
CA GLY A 94 30.96 25.99 -5.10
C GLY A 94 29.82 26.52 -4.23
N GLN A 95 29.17 25.68 -3.42
CA GLN A 95 28.11 26.07 -2.49
C GLN A 95 28.50 25.70 -1.05
N CYS A 96 28.17 26.57 -0.08
CA CYS A 96 28.29 26.25 1.34
C CYS A 96 27.25 25.19 1.72
N LEU A 97 27.66 24.20 2.50
CA LEU A 97 26.77 23.13 2.95
C LEU A 97 25.96 23.59 4.16
N GLU A 98 24.71 23.14 4.25
CA GLU A 98 23.81 23.47 5.36
C GLU A 98 24.08 22.58 6.58
N GLU A 99 24.21 23.19 7.76
CA GLU A 99 24.46 22.46 9.01
C GLU A 99 23.18 21.81 9.57
N ILE A 100 23.21 20.49 9.71
CA ILE A 100 22.21 19.66 10.38
C ILE A 100 22.45 19.71 11.91
N THR A 101 21.87 20.70 12.58
CA THR A 101 21.98 20.82 14.05
C THR A 101 21.26 19.66 14.75
N SER A 102 21.88 19.07 15.79
CA SER A 102 21.39 17.87 16.50
C SER A 102 20.07 18.03 17.26
N LYS A 103 19.37 19.16 17.13
CA LYS A 103 17.94 19.27 17.48
C LYS A 103 17.03 18.54 16.47
N HIS A 104 17.58 18.11 15.33
CA HIS A 104 16.85 17.42 14.25
C HIS A 104 16.97 15.88 14.26
N ALA A 105 17.77 15.25 15.14
CA ALA A 105 18.04 13.81 15.02
C ALA A 105 16.98 12.89 15.66
N ASN A 106 16.21 13.37 16.66
CA ASN A 106 15.04 12.66 17.20
C ASN A 106 13.73 13.09 16.52
N THR A 107 13.84 13.96 15.52
CA THR A 107 12.72 14.65 14.90
C THR A 107 12.50 14.23 13.45
N VAL A 108 13.33 13.37 12.86
CA VAL A 108 13.19 12.94 11.45
C VAL A 108 11.90 12.12 11.19
N ILE A 109 11.29 11.50 12.21
CA ILE A 109 10.00 10.80 12.05
C ILE A 109 8.80 11.73 12.35
N GLN A 110 9.04 12.87 13.02
CA GLN A 110 8.00 13.83 13.42
C GLN A 110 7.97 15.07 12.49
N GLU A 111 9.11 15.48 11.93
CA GLU A 111 9.25 16.66 11.05
C GLU A 111 8.81 16.42 9.61
N GLU A 112 8.74 15.20 9.09
CA GLU A 112 8.02 15.00 7.81
C GLU A 112 6.52 15.24 7.97
N LYS A 113 5.96 15.00 9.17
CA LYS A 113 4.60 15.42 9.52
C LYS A 113 4.53 16.91 9.81
N ASP A 114 5.52 17.46 10.52
CA ASP A 114 5.47 18.85 10.98
C ASP A 114 5.89 19.88 9.92
N ASN A 115 6.73 19.54 8.94
CA ASN A 115 7.01 20.39 7.77
C ASN A 115 5.88 20.34 6.74
N LEU A 116 5.17 19.22 6.59
CA LEU A 116 3.90 19.21 5.86
C LEU A 116 2.86 20.07 6.58
N ASN A 117 2.84 20.05 7.91
CA ASN A 117 1.95 20.90 8.71
C ASN A 117 2.38 22.37 8.71
N ALA A 118 3.67 22.70 8.66
CA ALA A 118 4.19 24.07 8.66
C ALA A 118 4.14 24.71 7.27
N LEU A 119 4.36 23.95 6.20
CA LEU A 119 4.10 24.39 4.83
C LEU A 119 2.59 24.53 4.60
N ASN A 120 1.76 23.62 5.13
CA ASN A 120 0.30 23.83 5.19
C ASN A 120 -0.04 25.06 6.04
N LEU A 121 0.58 25.28 7.20
CA LEU A 121 0.28 26.43 8.06
C LEU A 121 0.68 27.76 7.41
N ASN A 122 1.79 27.81 6.70
CA ASN A 122 2.26 29.00 5.99
C ASN A 122 1.46 29.24 4.71
N THR A 123 1.08 28.21 3.97
CA THR A 123 0.11 28.35 2.87
C THR A 123 -1.27 28.73 3.41
N LEU A 124 -1.71 28.22 4.56
CA LEU A 124 -2.96 28.61 5.21
C LEU A 124 -2.94 30.03 5.75
N LYS A 125 -1.82 30.50 6.31
CA LYS A 125 -1.63 31.92 6.66
C LYS A 125 -1.62 32.82 5.43
N LEU A 126 -1.03 32.35 4.32
CA LEU A 126 -1.07 33.05 3.04
C LEU A 126 -2.51 33.07 2.47
N LEU A 127 -3.28 32.00 2.66
CA LEU A 127 -4.69 31.92 2.25
C LEU A 127 -5.60 32.74 3.16
N GLU A 128 -5.37 32.76 4.47
CA GLU A 128 -6.07 33.60 5.46
C GLU A 128 -5.82 35.09 5.18
N THR A 129 -4.60 35.45 4.78
CA THR A 129 -4.27 36.83 4.36
C THR A 129 -4.85 37.19 2.98
N LEU A 130 -5.04 36.23 2.07
CA LEU A 130 -5.68 36.44 0.77
C LEU A 130 -7.22 36.44 0.82
N VAL A 131 -7.83 35.76 1.79
CA VAL A 131 -9.29 35.69 2.00
C VAL A 131 -9.80 36.86 2.88
N GLY A 132 -8.93 37.48 3.68
CA GLY A 132 -9.08 38.86 4.16
C GLY A 132 -9.99 39.05 5.36
N ASN A 133 -9.66 40.06 6.18
CA ASN A 133 -10.51 41.08 6.82
C ASN A 133 -11.93 40.74 7.35
N ALA A 134 -12.30 39.48 7.53
CA ALA A 134 -13.38 39.05 8.39
C ALA A 134 -12.76 38.77 9.76
N GLN A 135 -13.21 39.47 10.79
CA GLN A 135 -12.81 39.18 12.16
C GLN A 135 -13.22 37.74 12.50
N ILE A 136 -12.26 36.82 12.58
CA ILE A 136 -12.45 35.42 13.00
C ILE A 136 -12.51 35.40 14.53
N PRO A 137 -13.65 35.04 15.16
CA PRO A 137 -13.71 34.84 16.60
C PRO A 137 -13.73 33.34 16.93
N LYS A 138 -12.71 32.89 17.67
CA LYS A 138 -12.64 31.65 18.50
C LYS A 138 -12.41 30.29 17.81
N ASP A 139 -11.19 30.08 17.32
CA ASP A 139 -10.61 28.76 17.02
C ASP A 139 -10.65 27.76 18.20
N GLN A 140 -10.71 28.26 19.44
CA GLN A 140 -10.69 27.41 20.64
C GLN A 140 -11.94 26.55 20.83
N ASN A 141 -13.10 26.91 20.26
CA ASN A 141 -14.33 26.11 20.43
C ASN A 141 -14.43 24.97 19.40
N LEU A 142 -14.13 25.24 18.12
CA LEU A 142 -14.26 24.24 17.06
C LEU A 142 -13.30 23.07 17.22
N LYS A 143 -12.06 23.31 17.69
CA LYS A 143 -11.13 22.23 17.99
C LYS A 143 -11.66 21.31 19.09
N ASN A 144 -12.17 21.88 20.19
CA ASN A 144 -12.78 21.11 21.28
C ASN A 144 -14.04 20.35 20.84
N ILE A 145 -14.82 20.93 19.93
CA ILE A 145 -15.99 20.28 19.34
C ILE A 145 -15.54 19.10 18.45
N SER A 146 -14.52 19.29 17.62
CA SER A 146 -14.01 18.26 16.71
C SER A 146 -13.49 17.02 17.44
N GLU A 147 -12.87 17.21 18.61
CA GLU A 147 -12.39 16.10 19.45
C GLU A 147 -13.52 15.23 20.01
N LYS A 148 -14.75 15.75 20.05
CA LYS A 148 -15.95 15.04 20.49
C LYS A 148 -16.69 14.33 19.35
N PHE A 149 -16.29 14.53 18.09
CA PHE A 149 -16.92 13.85 16.96
C PHE A 149 -16.54 12.37 17.00
N VAL A 150 -17.53 11.51 16.79
CA VAL A 150 -17.29 10.07 16.64
C VAL A 150 -17.11 9.78 15.14
N LEU A 151 -16.06 10.37 14.57
CA LEU A 151 -15.76 10.29 13.15
C LEU A 151 -14.26 10.18 12.91
N GLU A 152 -13.86 9.16 12.14
CA GLU A 152 -12.47 9.00 11.72
C GLU A 152 -12.10 10.06 10.66
N LYS A 153 -10.82 10.45 10.63
CA LYS A 153 -10.30 11.34 9.59
C LYS A 153 -10.49 10.73 8.20
N PHE A 154 -10.85 11.58 7.24
CA PHE A 154 -10.95 11.18 5.85
C PHE A 154 -9.58 10.95 5.23
N THR A 155 -9.41 9.79 4.62
CA THR A 155 -8.25 9.45 3.80
C THR A 155 -8.69 9.04 2.40
N SER A 156 -7.79 9.12 1.43
CA SER A 156 -8.02 8.64 0.06
C SER A 156 -8.31 7.14 -0.06
N LYS A 157 -8.20 6.38 1.04
CA LYS A 157 -8.53 4.96 1.11
C LYS A 157 -9.97 4.68 1.57
N ASN A 158 -10.68 5.69 2.06
CA ASN A 158 -12.08 5.52 2.46
C ASN A 158 -12.93 5.25 1.23
N LEU A 159 -13.55 4.06 1.22
CA LEU A 159 -14.25 3.54 0.06
C LEU A 159 -15.53 4.34 -0.28
N ASN A 160 -16.15 4.97 0.72
CA ASN A 160 -17.40 5.71 0.55
C ASN A 160 -17.32 7.16 1.03
N ALA A 161 -16.83 8.04 0.14
CA ALA A 161 -16.79 9.48 0.38
C ALA A 161 -18.17 10.08 0.69
N LYS A 162 -19.22 9.64 -0.01
CA LYS A 162 -20.59 10.13 0.18
C LYS A 162 -21.14 9.80 1.57
N HIS A 163 -20.94 8.57 2.03
CA HIS A 163 -21.35 8.16 3.36
C HIS A 163 -20.57 8.93 4.43
N TRP A 164 -19.25 9.03 4.27
CA TRP A 164 -18.40 9.74 5.22
C TRP A 164 -18.79 11.21 5.37
N ILE A 165 -19.00 11.95 4.28
CA ILE A 165 -19.36 13.38 4.34
C ILE A 165 -20.77 13.59 4.90
N ASN A 166 -21.69 12.64 4.71
CA ASN A 166 -23.00 12.67 5.34
C ASN A 166 -22.91 12.44 6.86
N ASN A 167 -22.04 11.54 7.33
CA ASN A 167 -21.83 11.34 8.76
C ASN A 167 -21.17 12.56 9.39
N PHE A 168 -20.20 13.17 8.70
CA PHE A 168 -19.63 14.46 9.11
C PHE A 168 -20.69 15.54 9.28
N GLU A 169 -21.60 15.68 8.30
CA GLU A 169 -22.69 16.67 8.39
C GLU A 169 -23.65 16.38 9.56
N LYS A 170 -23.95 15.10 9.84
CA LYS A 170 -24.74 14.72 11.02
C LYS A 170 -24.04 15.08 12.33
N GLU A 171 -22.73 14.86 12.42
CA GLU A 171 -21.95 15.26 13.60
C GLU A 171 -21.91 16.79 13.75
N CYS A 172 -21.79 17.53 12.64
CA CYS A 172 -21.90 18.99 12.68
C CYS A 172 -23.24 19.44 13.27
N ILE A 173 -24.36 18.86 12.82
CA ILE A 173 -25.69 19.13 13.36
C ILE A 173 -25.78 18.75 14.85
N ARG A 174 -25.21 17.60 15.24
CA ARG A 174 -25.21 17.11 16.64
C ARG A 174 -24.55 18.08 17.62
N PHE A 175 -23.57 18.85 17.14
CA PHE A 175 -22.83 19.82 17.94
C PHE A 175 -23.16 21.27 17.57
N ASP A 176 -24.31 21.51 16.95
CA ASP A 176 -24.82 22.85 16.58
C ASP A 176 -23.91 23.66 15.63
N VAL A 177 -23.09 22.96 14.83
CA VAL A 177 -22.28 23.55 13.76
C VAL A 177 -23.15 23.63 12.49
N ASN A 178 -24.09 24.57 12.51
CA ASN A 178 -25.10 24.70 11.45
C ASN A 178 -24.69 25.65 10.32
N GLU A 179 -23.83 26.62 10.61
CA GLU A 179 -23.35 27.61 9.66
C GLU A 179 -22.35 26.98 8.67
N ASP A 180 -22.52 27.29 7.39
CA ASP A 180 -21.73 26.66 6.32
C ASP A 180 -20.23 26.96 6.42
N TYR A 181 -19.86 28.20 6.75
CA TYR A 181 -18.45 28.55 6.94
C TYR A 181 -17.80 27.77 8.09
N LYS A 182 -18.53 27.55 9.21
CA LYS A 182 -18.03 26.75 10.35
C LYS A 182 -17.90 25.27 9.98
N LYS A 183 -18.81 24.73 9.16
CA LYS A 183 -18.70 23.35 8.64
C LYS A 183 -17.47 23.21 7.76
N ILE A 184 -17.20 24.18 6.90
CA ILE A 184 -16.00 24.20 6.05
C ILE A 184 -14.75 24.28 6.93
N GLU A 185 -14.73 25.16 7.92
CA GLU A 185 -13.59 25.34 8.81
C GLU A 185 -13.27 24.07 9.61
N ILE A 186 -14.28 23.46 10.24
CA ILE A 186 -14.10 22.25 11.03
C ILE A 186 -13.74 21.03 10.17
N LEU A 187 -14.18 21.00 8.90
CA LEU A 187 -13.87 19.94 7.94
C LEU A 187 -12.35 19.73 7.79
N ARG A 188 -11.57 20.81 7.85
CA ARG A 188 -10.10 20.75 7.77
C ARG A 188 -9.48 19.81 8.81
N LEU A 189 -10.04 19.78 10.02
CA LEU A 189 -9.53 18.96 11.13
C LEU A 189 -9.73 17.45 10.88
N PHE A 190 -10.65 17.11 9.98
CA PHE A 190 -10.97 15.75 9.57
C PHE A 190 -10.32 15.34 8.25
N MET A 191 -9.49 16.18 7.63
CA MET A 191 -8.73 15.80 6.44
C MET A 191 -7.34 15.27 6.81
N ASP A 192 -6.90 14.21 6.15
CA ASP A 192 -5.55 13.66 6.31
C ASP A 192 -4.81 13.53 4.97
N LYS A 193 -3.49 13.76 5.01
CA LYS A 193 -2.56 13.65 3.88
C LYS A 193 -3.03 14.44 2.65
N SER A 194 -3.17 13.77 1.50
CA SER A 194 -3.57 14.36 0.22
C SER A 194 -4.98 14.98 0.24
N CYS A 195 -5.81 14.65 1.24
CA CYS A 195 -7.12 15.28 1.39
C CYS A 195 -7.00 16.71 1.96
N THR A 196 -5.92 16.99 2.70
CA THR A 196 -5.59 18.33 3.18
C THR A 196 -5.22 19.25 2.01
N ASP A 197 -4.44 18.74 1.04
CA ASP A 197 -4.08 19.51 -0.16
C ASP A 197 -5.33 19.82 -1.02
N TRP A 198 -6.27 18.88 -1.09
CA TRP A 198 -7.58 19.10 -1.72
C TRP A 198 -8.36 20.20 -1.00
N TYR A 199 -8.41 20.17 0.33
CA TYR A 199 -9.08 21.21 1.13
C TYR A 199 -8.47 22.59 0.85
N SER A 200 -7.13 22.71 0.93
CA SER A 200 -6.41 23.95 0.63
C SER A 200 -6.69 24.46 -0.79
N SER A 201 -6.74 23.54 -1.76
CA SER A 201 -7.11 23.86 -3.15
C SER A 201 -8.56 24.33 -3.29
N MET A 202 -9.49 23.79 -2.49
CA MET A 202 -10.89 24.21 -2.52
C MET A 202 -11.09 25.57 -1.85
N ILE A 203 -10.36 25.88 -0.77
CA ILE A 203 -10.35 27.22 -0.18
C ILE A 203 -9.97 28.27 -1.22
N ILE A 204 -8.92 28.03 -2.02
CA ILE A 204 -8.50 28.93 -3.12
C ILE A 204 -9.60 29.10 -4.17
N LYS A 205 -10.26 28.00 -4.56
CA LYS A 205 -11.22 27.99 -5.69
C LYS A 205 -12.62 28.48 -5.34
N LEU A 206 -13.06 28.30 -4.09
CA LEU A 206 -14.44 28.52 -3.67
C LEU A 206 -14.57 29.56 -2.55
N THR A 207 -13.50 29.91 -1.84
CA THR A 207 -13.50 30.73 -0.60
C THR A 207 -14.23 30.07 0.58
N GLY A 208 -13.93 30.51 1.81
CA GLY A 208 -14.49 29.96 3.05
C GLY A 208 -15.97 30.27 3.28
N ASP A 209 -16.51 31.29 2.59
CA ASP A 209 -17.91 31.73 2.69
C ASP A 209 -18.84 31.03 1.70
N SER A 210 -18.34 30.06 0.94
CA SER A 210 -19.14 29.29 -0.01
C SER A 210 -20.22 28.45 0.68
N GLU A 211 -21.30 28.18 -0.05
CA GLU A 211 -22.33 27.23 0.39
C GLU A 211 -21.73 25.83 0.64
N TRP A 212 -22.07 25.24 1.78
CA TRP A 212 -21.63 23.90 2.17
C TRP A 212 -22.01 22.83 1.13
N LYS A 213 -23.17 23.01 0.51
CA LYS A 213 -23.66 22.11 -0.55
C LYS A 213 -22.68 22.00 -1.73
N ILE A 214 -22.03 23.10 -2.10
CA ILE A 214 -21.03 23.11 -3.18
C ILE A 214 -19.80 22.31 -2.77
N TRP A 215 -19.31 22.50 -1.55
CA TRP A 215 -18.20 21.75 -0.97
C TRP A 215 -18.49 20.26 -0.91
N LYS A 216 -19.67 19.88 -0.41
CA LYS A 216 -20.12 18.48 -0.32
C LYS A 216 -20.18 17.81 -1.70
N ASN A 217 -20.69 18.51 -2.71
CA ASN A 217 -20.75 17.99 -4.08
C ASN A 217 -19.35 17.77 -4.67
N LYS A 218 -18.46 18.77 -4.59
CA LYS A 218 -17.08 18.64 -5.10
C LYS A 218 -16.29 17.56 -4.36
N PHE A 219 -16.52 17.41 -3.06
CA PHE A 219 -15.93 16.34 -2.26
C PHE A 219 -16.33 14.97 -2.82
N CYS A 220 -17.63 14.77 -3.04
CA CYS A 220 -18.14 13.55 -3.63
C CYS A 220 -17.60 13.34 -5.06
N GLU A 221 -17.54 14.38 -5.88
CA GLU A 221 -17.01 14.28 -7.25
C GLU A 221 -15.54 13.87 -7.30
N THR A 222 -14.75 14.33 -6.34
CA THR A 222 -13.29 14.07 -6.28
C THR A 222 -13.00 12.70 -5.69
N PHE A 223 -13.66 12.34 -4.58
CA PHE A 223 -13.29 11.16 -3.79
C PHE A 223 -14.22 9.97 -3.90
N SER A 224 -15.41 10.11 -4.50
CA SER A 224 -16.27 8.95 -4.72
C SER A 224 -15.65 8.04 -5.76
N SER A 225 -15.48 6.77 -5.44
CA SER A 225 -15.05 5.78 -6.42
C SER A 225 -16.13 5.62 -7.49
N LYS A 226 -15.85 6.10 -8.71
CA LYS A 226 -16.72 5.89 -9.89
C LYS A 226 -16.43 4.58 -10.64
N GLY A 227 -15.38 3.87 -10.24
CA GLY A 227 -14.96 2.62 -10.87
C GLY A 227 -15.67 1.39 -10.32
N TRP A 228 -15.80 0.35 -11.13
CA TRP A 228 -16.40 -0.92 -10.73
C TRP A 228 -15.51 -1.77 -9.81
N ASN A 229 -14.20 -1.53 -9.78
CA ASN A 229 -13.26 -2.37 -9.03
C ASN A 229 -13.62 -2.57 -7.54
N PRO A 230 -13.98 -1.52 -6.76
CA PRO A 230 -14.38 -1.71 -5.37
C PRO A 230 -15.67 -2.53 -5.22
N VAL A 231 -16.65 -2.30 -6.11
CA VAL A 231 -17.93 -3.01 -6.14
C VAL A 231 -17.69 -4.49 -6.46
N THR A 232 -16.95 -4.77 -7.54
CA THR A 232 -16.57 -6.13 -7.94
C THR A 232 -15.77 -6.83 -6.86
N TYR A 233 -14.84 -6.13 -6.22
CA TYR A 233 -14.08 -6.68 -5.09
C TYR A 233 -15.00 -7.06 -3.94
N ALA A 234 -15.90 -6.17 -3.51
CA ALA A 234 -16.86 -6.42 -2.44
C ALA A 234 -17.74 -7.63 -2.76
N LEU A 235 -18.28 -7.72 -3.98
CA LEU A 235 -19.13 -8.84 -4.42
C LEU A 235 -18.38 -10.17 -4.51
N LEU A 236 -17.14 -10.18 -5.02
CA LEU A 236 -16.34 -11.40 -5.18
C LEU A 236 -15.52 -11.78 -3.93
N TYR A 237 -15.57 -10.97 -2.87
CA TYR A 237 -14.87 -11.26 -1.61
C TYR A 237 -15.40 -12.57 -0.99
N LYS A 238 -14.54 -13.59 -0.94
CA LYS A 238 -14.91 -14.94 -0.47
C LYS A 238 -13.96 -15.43 0.61
N TYR A 239 -14.47 -16.32 1.44
CA TYR A 239 -13.70 -16.94 2.48
C TYR A 239 -12.54 -17.75 1.88
N ARG A 240 -11.34 -17.60 2.46
CA ARG A 240 -10.15 -18.38 2.09
C ARG A 240 -9.64 -19.15 3.30
N ASP A 241 -9.40 -18.43 4.38
CA ASP A 241 -8.86 -18.94 5.62
C ASP A 241 -9.12 -17.97 6.78
N GLY A 242 -9.03 -18.47 8.01
CA GLY A 242 -9.19 -17.67 9.22
C GLY A 242 -10.48 -18.02 9.97
N SER A 243 -11.00 -17.07 10.73
CA SER A 243 -12.34 -17.18 11.32
C SER A 243 -13.40 -16.92 10.25
N LEU A 244 -14.46 -17.73 10.25
CA LEU A 244 -15.63 -17.51 9.43
C LEU A 244 -16.39 -16.24 9.85
N LEU A 245 -16.45 -15.97 11.16
CA LEU A 245 -17.06 -14.76 11.70
C LEU A 245 -16.34 -13.49 11.23
N ASP A 246 -15.00 -13.47 11.32
CA ASP A 246 -14.19 -12.34 10.83
C ASP A 246 -14.42 -12.09 9.33
N TYR A 247 -14.53 -13.17 8.55
CA TYR A 247 -14.88 -13.08 7.14
C TYR A 247 -16.25 -12.44 6.93
N ALA A 248 -17.27 -12.90 7.66
CA ALA A 248 -18.65 -12.46 7.51
C ALA A 248 -18.80 -10.97 7.86
N ILE A 249 -18.22 -10.53 8.98
CA ILE A 249 -18.19 -9.11 9.41
C ILE A 249 -17.49 -8.25 8.35
N LYS A 250 -16.34 -8.71 7.85
CA LYS A 250 -15.59 -7.96 6.84
C LYS A 250 -16.34 -7.88 5.51
N LYS A 251 -17.00 -8.95 5.11
CA LYS A 251 -17.83 -9.00 3.90
C LYS A 251 -19.03 -8.07 4.02
N GLU A 252 -19.73 -8.10 5.15
CA GLU A 252 -20.85 -7.20 5.45
C GLU A 252 -20.41 -5.73 5.33
N LYS A 253 -19.31 -5.36 6.01
CA LYS A 253 -18.75 -4.01 5.93
C LYS A 253 -18.44 -3.60 4.49
N LEU A 254 -17.78 -4.45 3.71
CA LEU A 254 -17.45 -4.16 2.31
C LEU A 254 -18.70 -3.93 1.45
N LEU A 255 -19.78 -4.68 1.69
CA LEU A 255 -21.03 -4.53 0.95
C LEU A 255 -21.76 -3.24 1.32
N LEU A 256 -21.84 -2.93 2.62
CA LEU A 256 -22.45 -1.71 3.14
C LEU A 256 -21.67 -0.45 2.74
N ASP A 257 -20.34 -0.55 2.67
CA ASP A 257 -19.48 0.51 2.14
C ASP A 257 -19.82 0.83 0.67
N MET A 258 -20.24 -0.14 -0.13
CA MET A 258 -20.68 0.11 -1.52
C MET A 258 -22.12 0.60 -1.59
N ARG A 259 -23.02 -0.01 -0.79
CA ARG A 259 -24.45 0.28 -0.83
C ARG A 259 -25.07 0.17 0.57
N THR A 260 -25.31 1.32 1.18
CA THR A 260 -25.91 1.41 2.53
C THR A 260 -27.41 1.08 2.56
N THR A 261 -28.07 0.97 1.40
CA THR A 261 -29.52 0.71 1.28
C THR A 261 -29.84 -0.73 0.90
N ILE A 262 -28.87 -1.64 1.00
CA ILE A 262 -29.10 -3.06 0.76
C ILE A 262 -30.03 -3.63 1.84
N ASP A 263 -30.99 -4.45 1.43
CA ASP A 263 -31.88 -5.14 2.38
C ASP A 263 -31.15 -6.30 3.06
N SER A 264 -31.59 -6.64 4.27
CA SER A 264 -30.96 -7.68 5.10
C SER A 264 -30.93 -9.04 4.41
N GLY A 265 -31.98 -9.41 3.66
CA GLY A 265 -32.03 -10.69 2.95
C GLY A 265 -30.96 -10.80 1.86
N THR A 266 -30.86 -9.79 1.00
CA THR A 266 -29.81 -9.71 -0.02
C THR A 266 -28.42 -9.66 0.61
N LEU A 267 -28.27 -8.97 1.75
CA LEU A 267 -27.00 -8.90 2.47
C LEU A 267 -26.57 -10.28 2.99
N ILE A 268 -27.48 -11.03 3.60
CA ILE A 268 -27.27 -12.42 4.04
C ILE A 268 -26.83 -13.28 2.85
N ASP A 269 -27.56 -13.20 1.73
CA ASP A 269 -27.28 -13.98 0.52
C ASP A 269 -25.87 -13.74 -0.02
N LEU A 270 -25.48 -12.47 -0.11
CA LEU A 270 -24.16 -12.09 -0.63
C LEU A 270 -23.02 -12.48 0.30
N ILE A 271 -23.25 -12.50 1.62
CA ILE A 271 -22.28 -13.00 2.59
C ILE A 271 -22.17 -14.53 2.49
N ALA A 272 -23.32 -15.21 2.47
CA ALA A 272 -23.40 -16.67 2.38
C ALA A 272 -22.74 -17.19 1.09
N ALA A 273 -22.97 -16.54 -0.06
CA ALA A 273 -22.41 -16.94 -1.35
C ALA A 273 -20.87 -17.04 -1.38
N GLY A 274 -20.17 -16.35 -0.48
CA GLY A 274 -18.71 -16.43 -0.38
C GLY A 274 -18.20 -17.40 0.68
N LEU A 275 -19.07 -18.11 1.40
CA LEU A 275 -18.68 -19.16 2.35
C LEU A 275 -18.31 -20.47 1.64
N PRO A 276 -17.56 -21.36 2.30
CA PRO A 276 -17.32 -22.70 1.77
C PRO A 276 -18.61 -23.51 1.65
N GLU A 277 -18.74 -24.30 0.58
CA GLU A 277 -19.91 -25.13 0.30
C GLU A 277 -20.30 -26.07 1.46
N PHE A 278 -19.32 -26.63 2.17
CA PHE A 278 -19.58 -27.51 3.32
C PHE A 278 -20.18 -26.80 4.55
N ILE A 279 -20.06 -25.47 4.62
CA ILE A 279 -20.71 -24.62 5.61
C ILE A 279 -22.10 -24.23 5.10
N LEU A 280 -22.20 -23.79 3.84
CA LEU A 280 -23.46 -23.39 3.20
C LEU A 280 -24.53 -24.47 3.29
N ASN A 281 -24.17 -25.72 3.03
CA ASN A 281 -25.10 -26.86 3.07
C ASN A 281 -25.65 -27.17 4.48
N ARG A 282 -25.15 -26.50 5.52
CA ARG A 282 -25.57 -26.68 6.92
C ARG A 282 -26.33 -25.48 7.48
N ILE A 283 -26.38 -24.38 6.73
CA ILE A 283 -27.09 -23.18 7.12
C ILE A 283 -28.47 -23.25 6.50
N ASP A 284 -29.50 -23.17 7.33
CA ASP A 284 -30.88 -23.05 6.85
C ASP A 284 -31.16 -21.58 6.54
N ARG A 285 -31.37 -21.29 5.25
CA ARG A 285 -31.64 -19.94 4.76
C ARG A 285 -32.96 -19.38 5.28
N GLU A 286 -33.99 -20.21 5.44
CA GLU A 286 -35.35 -19.73 5.78
C GLU A 286 -35.46 -19.25 7.24
N VAL A 287 -34.55 -19.70 8.09
CA VAL A 287 -34.50 -19.35 9.52
C VAL A 287 -33.87 -17.97 9.74
N LEU A 288 -33.02 -17.52 8.81
CA LEU A 288 -32.24 -16.28 8.96
C LEU A 288 -33.09 -15.05 8.63
N LYS A 289 -33.22 -14.13 9.60
CA LYS A 289 -33.94 -12.86 9.42
C LYS A 289 -33.00 -11.68 9.27
N ASP A 290 -31.86 -11.71 9.94
CA ASP A 290 -30.83 -10.67 9.87
C ASP A 290 -29.40 -11.25 9.78
N THR A 291 -28.42 -10.35 9.67
CA THR A 291 -27.01 -10.75 9.61
C THR A 291 -26.48 -11.28 10.94
N VAL A 292 -27.12 -10.97 12.06
CA VAL A 292 -26.76 -11.45 13.40
C VAL A 292 -27.11 -12.93 13.56
N ASP A 293 -28.26 -13.34 13.04
CA ASP A 293 -28.66 -14.75 12.95
C ASP A 293 -27.62 -15.55 12.16
N LEU A 294 -27.21 -15.01 10.99
CA LEU A 294 -26.18 -15.62 10.15
C LEU A 294 -24.84 -15.72 10.88
N PHE A 295 -24.41 -14.67 11.59
CA PHE A 295 -23.15 -14.67 12.35
C PHE A 295 -23.15 -15.70 13.48
N SER A 296 -24.29 -15.84 14.16
CA SER A 296 -24.47 -16.83 15.23
C SER A 296 -24.36 -18.25 14.67
N GLU A 297 -25.05 -18.54 13.57
CA GLU A 297 -25.00 -19.85 12.90
C GLU A 297 -23.60 -20.18 12.37
N ILE A 298 -22.95 -19.24 11.70
CA ILE A 298 -21.60 -19.43 11.16
C ILE A 298 -20.58 -19.71 12.29
N SER A 299 -20.72 -19.03 13.43
CA SER A 299 -19.82 -19.19 14.59
C SER A 299 -19.86 -20.62 15.14
N ASN A 300 -21.00 -21.31 15.08
CA ASN A 300 -21.12 -22.71 15.50
C ASN A 300 -20.22 -23.66 14.69
N PHE A 301 -19.85 -23.28 13.46
CA PHE A 301 -19.05 -24.11 12.56
C PHE A 301 -17.55 -23.78 12.54
N GLU A 302 -17.06 -22.84 13.37
CA GLU A 302 -15.65 -22.46 13.43
C GLU A 302 -14.70 -23.65 13.67
N HIS A 303 -15.11 -24.55 14.57
CA HIS A 303 -14.35 -25.75 14.91
C HIS A 303 -14.09 -26.68 13.70
N MET A 304 -14.96 -26.64 12.69
CA MET A 304 -14.84 -27.47 11.49
C MET A 304 -13.73 -27.00 10.57
N VAL A 305 -13.53 -25.67 10.50
CA VAL A 305 -12.46 -25.05 9.72
C VAL A 305 -11.10 -25.41 10.30
N ILE A 306 -10.99 -25.36 11.63
CA ILE A 306 -9.76 -25.70 12.37
C ILE A 306 -9.41 -27.18 12.18
N LYS A 307 -10.40 -28.09 12.30
CA LYS A 307 -10.21 -29.54 12.06
C LYS A 307 -9.74 -29.84 10.64
N LYS A 308 -10.28 -29.14 9.63
CA LYS A 308 -9.89 -29.31 8.23
C LYS A 308 -8.45 -28.84 7.99
N LYS A 309 -8.03 -27.69 8.53
CA LYS A 309 -6.63 -27.23 8.48
C LYS A 309 -5.66 -28.26 9.05
N SER A 310 -5.95 -28.79 10.24
CA SER A 310 -5.13 -29.83 10.89
C SER A 310 -5.04 -31.12 10.05
N PHE A 311 -6.14 -31.52 9.40
CA PHE A 311 -6.14 -32.69 8.51
C PHE A 311 -5.28 -32.49 7.26
N PHE A 312 -5.34 -31.32 6.63
CA PHE A 312 -4.50 -31.00 5.45
C PHE A 312 -3.01 -30.88 5.82
N GLU A 313 -2.68 -30.32 6.98
CA GLU A 313 -1.29 -30.27 7.49
C GLU A 313 -0.74 -31.67 7.77
N LYS A 314 -1.51 -32.55 8.43
CA LYS A 314 -1.12 -33.95 8.65
C LYS A 314 -0.89 -34.70 7.35
N LYS A 315 -1.73 -34.47 6.33
CA LYS A 315 -1.58 -35.09 4.99
C LYS A 315 -0.34 -34.58 4.25
N LYS A 316 0.04 -33.31 4.46
CA LYS A 316 1.27 -32.71 3.90
C LYS A 316 2.53 -33.32 4.53
N ILE A 317 2.53 -33.53 5.85
CA ILE A 317 3.63 -34.20 6.58
C ILE A 317 3.77 -35.66 6.13
N LEU A 318 2.66 -36.40 6.01
CA LEU A 318 2.66 -37.76 5.48
C LEU A 318 3.22 -37.81 4.05
N SER A 319 2.86 -36.86 3.18
CA SER A 319 3.36 -36.81 1.80
C SER A 319 4.85 -36.50 1.66
N MET A 320 5.47 -35.85 2.66
CA MET A 320 6.92 -35.62 2.70
C MET A 320 7.69 -36.89 3.10
N ASN A 321 7.13 -37.71 3.99
CA ASN A 321 7.78 -38.94 4.47
C ASN A 321 7.77 -40.10 3.46
N TYR A 322 7.02 -40.02 2.37
CA TYR A 322 7.03 -41.04 1.30
C TYR A 322 8.04 -40.79 0.18
N LYS A 323 8.85 -39.72 0.24
CA LYS A 323 9.81 -39.37 -0.83
C LYS A 323 11.27 -39.74 -0.57
N GLU A 324 11.58 -40.47 0.50
CA GLU A 324 12.94 -40.99 0.75
C GLU A 324 12.91 -42.50 1.01
N LYS A 325 12.68 -43.28 -0.04
CA LYS A 325 13.36 -44.58 -0.18
C LYS A 325 14.39 -44.43 -1.28
N ASN A 326 15.66 -44.47 -0.90
CA ASN A 326 16.80 -44.57 -1.79
C ASN A 326 16.68 -45.83 -2.66
N GLU A 327 16.02 -45.73 -3.81
CA GLU A 327 16.24 -46.68 -4.90
C GLU A 327 17.53 -46.25 -5.62
N GLU A 328 18.52 -47.14 -5.60
CA GLU A 328 19.79 -46.98 -6.33
C GLU A 328 19.51 -46.55 -7.77
N LYS A 329 20.02 -45.37 -8.16
CA LYS A 329 19.78 -44.79 -9.48
C LYS A 329 20.40 -45.69 -10.56
N LYS A 330 19.56 -46.46 -11.27
CA LYS A 330 19.98 -47.22 -12.46
C LYS A 330 20.15 -46.27 -13.67
N PRO A 331 21.14 -46.50 -14.55
CA PRO A 331 21.29 -45.72 -15.77
C PRO A 331 20.12 -45.99 -16.73
N CYS A 332 19.70 -44.96 -17.46
CA CYS A 332 18.60 -45.02 -18.41
C CYS A 332 18.98 -45.89 -19.63
N LYS A 333 18.22 -46.97 -19.87
CA LYS A 333 18.48 -47.90 -20.99
C LYS A 333 18.31 -47.25 -22.37
N HIS A 334 17.42 -46.27 -22.51
CA HIS A 334 17.22 -45.56 -23.77
C HIS A 334 18.45 -44.71 -24.16
N CYS A 335 19.10 -44.08 -23.17
CA CYS A 335 20.29 -43.28 -23.40
C CYS A 335 21.51 -44.15 -23.72
N GLU A 336 21.59 -45.32 -23.07
CA GLU A 336 22.63 -46.32 -23.29
C GLU A 336 22.52 -46.94 -24.70
N LYS A 337 21.32 -47.36 -25.12
CA LYS A 337 21.08 -47.91 -26.47
C LYS A 337 21.41 -46.95 -27.62
N LEU A 338 21.34 -45.64 -27.38
CA LEU A 338 21.62 -44.61 -28.38
C LEU A 338 23.07 -44.09 -28.33
N ASN A 339 23.97 -44.73 -27.57
CA ASN A 339 25.36 -44.30 -27.34
C ASN A 339 25.46 -42.83 -26.91
N LYS A 340 24.53 -42.34 -26.07
CA LYS A 340 24.52 -40.94 -25.56
C LYS A 340 25.14 -40.78 -24.16
N GLY A 341 25.91 -41.78 -23.72
CA GLY A 341 26.56 -41.85 -22.40
C GLY A 341 25.62 -42.32 -21.28
N THR A 342 26.20 -42.66 -20.12
CA THR A 342 25.47 -43.14 -18.92
C THR A 342 24.77 -41.99 -18.21
N ARG A 343 23.46 -41.85 -18.44
CA ARG A 343 22.60 -40.83 -17.82
C ARG A 343 21.62 -41.46 -16.84
N TYR A 344 21.41 -40.84 -15.68
CA TYR A 344 20.57 -41.36 -14.59
C TYR A 344 19.28 -40.55 -14.44
N HIS A 345 18.18 -41.06 -14.98
CA HIS A 345 16.84 -40.52 -14.83
C HIS A 345 15.81 -41.63 -15.11
N PRO A 346 14.56 -41.50 -14.63
CA PRO A 346 13.50 -42.44 -14.98
C PRO A 346 13.27 -42.47 -16.51
N GLU A 347 13.01 -43.66 -17.05
CA GLU A 347 12.82 -43.86 -18.50
C GLU A 347 11.59 -43.11 -19.04
N SER A 348 10.57 -42.93 -18.21
CA SER A 348 9.34 -42.19 -18.52
C SER A 348 9.55 -40.71 -18.85
N VAL A 349 10.64 -40.11 -18.34
CA VAL A 349 11.03 -38.71 -18.59
C VAL A 349 12.28 -38.62 -19.46
N CYS A 350 12.72 -39.73 -20.05
CA CYS A 350 13.82 -39.74 -20.99
C CYS A 350 13.44 -38.94 -22.24
N TRP A 351 14.21 -37.90 -22.54
CA TRP A 351 14.04 -37.08 -23.74
C TRP A 351 14.05 -37.89 -25.04
N PHE A 352 14.72 -39.05 -25.04
CA PHE A 352 14.83 -39.93 -26.20
C PHE A 352 13.72 -40.99 -26.28
N ASN A 353 12.73 -40.95 -25.38
CA ASN A 353 11.57 -41.87 -25.35
C ASN A 353 10.45 -41.45 -26.33
N THR A 354 10.57 -40.30 -27.00
CA THR A 354 9.50 -39.69 -27.81
C THR A 354 9.47 -40.17 -29.26
N ARG A 355 9.37 -41.48 -29.51
CA ARG A 355 9.13 -41.98 -30.89
C ARG A 355 7.97 -42.95 -31.11
N GLU A 356 7.21 -43.33 -30.09
CA GLU A 356 6.01 -44.18 -30.31
C GLU A 356 4.68 -43.50 -29.93
N ASN A 357 4.63 -42.67 -28.88
CA ASN A 357 3.35 -42.13 -28.36
C ASN A 357 2.81 -40.85 -29.04
N ASP A 358 3.57 -40.20 -29.92
CA ASP A 358 3.12 -38.94 -30.56
C ASP A 358 2.25 -39.14 -31.81
N ARG A 359 2.04 -40.39 -32.25
CA ARG A 359 1.11 -40.70 -33.37
C ARG A 359 -0.36 -40.78 -32.94
N GLU A 360 -0.66 -41.03 -31.68
CA GLU A 360 -2.06 -41.24 -31.22
C GLU A 360 -2.75 -39.98 -30.69
N LYS A 361 -2.00 -38.92 -30.35
CA LYS A 361 -2.58 -37.71 -29.70
C LYS A 361 -3.11 -36.63 -30.65
N LYS A 362 -3.14 -36.84 -31.97
CA LYS A 362 -3.61 -35.82 -32.94
C LYS A 362 -5.13 -35.77 -33.18
N ASN A 363 -5.94 -36.65 -32.57
CA ASN A 363 -7.39 -36.70 -32.81
C ASN A 363 -8.26 -36.38 -31.58
N TYR A 364 -7.99 -35.30 -30.86
CA TYR A 364 -9.00 -34.71 -29.95
C TYR A 364 -9.08 -33.20 -30.17
N ILE A 365 -10.00 -32.80 -31.05
CA ILE A 365 -10.51 -31.43 -31.15
C ILE A 365 -11.28 -31.16 -29.84
N LYS A 366 -10.80 -30.20 -29.06
CA LYS A 366 -11.51 -29.72 -27.86
C LYS A 366 -12.77 -28.99 -28.29
N HIS A 367 -13.93 -29.61 -28.10
CA HIS A 367 -15.19 -28.90 -28.00
C HIS A 367 -15.16 -28.04 -26.74
N VAL A 368 -15.15 -26.72 -26.90
CA VAL A 368 -15.38 -25.77 -25.80
C VAL A 368 -16.88 -25.57 -25.71
N ASN A 369 -17.50 -26.14 -24.68
CA ASN A 369 -18.92 -25.98 -24.40
C ASN A 369 -19.10 -24.74 -23.52
N ASN A 370 -19.45 -23.60 -24.13
CA ASN A 370 -19.90 -22.40 -23.40
C ASN A 370 -21.43 -22.47 -23.32
N SER A 371 -21.95 -23.24 -22.37
CA SER A 371 -23.39 -23.33 -22.10
C SER A 371 -23.79 -22.38 -20.96
N VAL A 372 -23.63 -21.06 -21.13
CA VAL A 372 -24.30 -20.03 -20.31
C VAL A 372 -24.47 -18.76 -21.15
N VAL A 373 -25.22 -18.85 -22.26
CA VAL A 373 -26.05 -17.78 -22.86
C VAL A 373 -27.08 -18.47 -23.77
N GLU A 374 -27.98 -19.26 -23.18
CA GLU A 374 -29.18 -19.77 -23.89
C GLU A 374 -30.39 -19.59 -22.97
N ALA A 375 -30.66 -18.34 -22.64
CA ALA A 375 -31.94 -17.89 -22.07
C ALA A 375 -31.96 -16.37 -22.23
N GLU A 376 -32.24 -15.92 -23.46
CA GLU A 376 -32.54 -14.54 -23.89
C GLU A 376 -32.04 -14.40 -25.32
N LEU A 377 -32.75 -14.96 -26.31
CA LEU A 377 -32.68 -14.59 -27.74
C LEU A 377 -33.63 -15.42 -28.63
N ASN A 378 -34.74 -15.96 -28.09
CA ASN A 378 -35.79 -16.60 -28.90
C ASN A 378 -37.21 -16.09 -28.56
N ASP A 379 -37.32 -14.85 -28.09
CA ASP A 379 -38.53 -14.07 -28.25
C ASP A 379 -38.29 -13.08 -29.39
N THR A 380 -38.67 -13.47 -30.61
CA THR A 380 -39.04 -12.53 -31.67
C THR A 380 -40.03 -13.21 -32.63
N ASP A 381 -41.27 -12.77 -32.51
CA ASP A 381 -42.27 -12.56 -33.56
C ASP A 381 -42.74 -13.76 -34.42
N GLN A 382 -43.82 -14.40 -33.96
CA GLN A 382 -44.81 -14.98 -34.87
C GLN A 382 -45.56 -13.87 -35.61
N LYS A 383 -45.27 -13.73 -36.92
CA LYS A 383 -46.21 -13.19 -37.91
C LYS A 383 -46.21 -14.09 -39.14
N ASN A 384 -47.29 -14.85 -39.28
CA ASN A 384 -48.10 -14.96 -40.50
C ASN A 384 -49.44 -15.61 -40.18
#